data_AF-A0A8H9L8K5-F1
#
_entry.id   AF-A0A8H9L8K5-F1
#
_cell.length_a   1.000
_cell.length_b   1.000
_cell.length_c   1.000
_cell.angle_alpha   90.00
_cell.angle_beta   90.00
_cell.angle_gamma   90.00
#
_symmetry.space_group_name_H-M   'P 1'
#
loop_
_entity.id
_entity.type
_entity.pdbx_description
1 polymer ?
#
loop_
_entity_poly.entity_id
_entity_poly.type
_entity_poly.pdbx_seq_one_letter_code
_entity_poly.pdbx_strand_id
1 'polypeptide(L)' 'MTETLHVRWKPGTLDTLLVTSPHGTLEWNVLIFERVYGRAPLAALYLSGRTQVTRPAHPALSAATAA' A
#
# COMPACT_ATOMS: atom_id res chain seq x y z
N MET A 1 16.50 3.16 -3.27
CA MET A 1 16.04 1.89 -2.66
C MET A 1 14.54 1.80 -2.91
N THR A 2 14.00 0.65 -3.34
CA THR A 2 12.55 0.46 -3.56
C THR A 2 11.98 -0.45 -2.48
N GLU A 3 10.72 -0.25 -2.11
CA GLU A 3 10.00 -1.11 -1.18
C GLU A 3 8.70 -1.64 -1.81
N THR A 4 8.30 -2.82 -1.39
CA THR A 4 7.03 -3.45 -1.78
C THR A 4 6.00 -3.23 -0.68
N LEU A 5 4.84 -2.70 -1.06
CA LEU A 5 3.69 -2.54 -0.17
C LEU A 5 2.69 -3.66 -0.42
N HIS A 6 2.23 -4.28 0.65
CA HIS A 6 1.14 -5.25 0.63
C HIS A 6 -0.15 -4.55 1.00
N VAL A 7 -1.17 -4.65 0.14
CA VAL A 7 -2.42 -3.91 0.29
C VAL A 7 -3.57 -4.89 0.36
N ARG A 8 -4.49 -4.67 1.30
CA ARG A 8 -5.73 -5.44 1.43
C ARG A 8 -6.86 -4.56 1.96
N TRP A 9 -8.10 -5.00 1.80
CA TRP A 9 -9.24 -4.34 2.44
C TRP A 9 -9.17 -4.44 3.97
N LYS A 10 -9.53 -3.37 4.67
CA LYS A 10 -9.81 -3.42 6.09
C LYS A 10 -11.19 -4.07 6.30
N PRO A 11 -11.28 -5.20 7.05
CA PRO A 11 -12.55 -5.86 7.28
C PRO A 11 -13.59 -4.93 7.90
N GLY A 12 -14.85 -5.03 7.46
CA GLY A 12 -15.95 -4.22 7.97
C GLY A 12 -15.98 -2.78 7.46
N THR A 13 -15.13 -2.42 6.48
CA THR A 13 -15.14 -1.11 5.81
C THR A 13 -15.28 -1.29 4.31
N LEU A 14 -15.84 -0.28 3.64
CA LEU A 14 -16.05 -0.30 2.18
C LEU A 14 -14.94 0.45 1.42
N ASP A 15 -14.25 1.36 2.09
CA ASP A 15 -13.36 2.33 1.47
C ASP A 15 -11.97 2.38 2.13
N THR A 16 -11.72 1.58 3.17
CA THR A 16 -10.43 1.59 3.89
C THR A 16 -9.57 0.40 3.53
N LEU A 17 -8.30 0.67 3.25
CA LEU A 17 -7.25 -0.28 2.92
C LEU A 17 -6.22 -0.34 4.03
N LEU A 18 -5.74 -1.55 4.32
CA LEU A 18 -4.54 -1.78 5.13
C LEU A 18 -3.35 -1.90 4.18
N VAL A 19 -2.43 -0.95 4.28
CA VAL A 19 -1.19 -0.89 3.49
C VAL A 19 -0.03 -1.22 4.42
N THR A 20 0.56 -2.39 4.22
CA THR A 20 1.70 -2.89 5.01
C THR A 20 2.99 -2.67 4.24
N SER A 21 3.93 -1.95 4.84
CA SER A 21 5.32 -1.83 4.40
C SER A 21 6.25 -2.54 5.39
N PRO A 22 7.55 -2.67 5.08
CA PRO A 22 8.54 -3.17 6.05
C PRO A 22 8.59 -2.36 7.37
N HIS A 23 8.09 -1.13 7.37
CA HIS A 23 8.15 -0.21 8.49
C HIS A 23 6.85 -0.17 9.32
N GLY A 24 5.81 -0.87 8.90
CA GLY A 24 4.53 -0.92 9.62
C GLY A 24 3.31 -0.98 8.70
N THR A 25 2.13 -0.99 9.32
CA THR A 25 0.85 -0.98 8.62
C THR A 25 0.17 0.37 8.82
N LEU A 26 -0.36 0.94 7.74
CA LEU A 26 -1.11 2.19 7.74
C LEU A 26 -2.48 1.99 7.09
N GLU A 27 -3.44 2.80 7.50
CA GLU A 27 -4.77 2.84 6.89
C GLU A 27 -4.83 3.90 5.80
N TRP A 28 -5.34 3.51 4.63
CA TRP A 28 -5.49 4.39 3.47
C TRP A 28 -6.94 4.37 2.99
N ASN A 29 -7.46 5.52 2.58
CA ASN A 29 -8.71 5.54 1.83
C ASN A 29 -8.45 5.05 0.39
N VAL A 30 -9.38 4.26 -0.15
CA VAL A 30 -9.29 3.66 -1.49
C VAL A 30 -9.12 4.68 -2.61
N LEU A 31 -9.73 5.86 -2.48
CA LEU A 31 -9.61 6.93 -3.48
C LEU A 31 -8.20 7.54 -3.50
N ILE A 32 -7.54 7.61 -2.33
CA ILE A 32 -6.14 8.04 -2.25
C ILE A 32 -5.25 6.99 -2.90
N PHE A 33 -5.51 5.71 -2.65
CA PHE A 33 -4.77 4.62 -3.27
C PHE A 33 -4.89 4.62 -4.80
N GLU A 34 -6.10 4.79 -5.33
CA GLU A 34 -6.35 4.91 -6.77
C GLU A 34 -5.61 6.10 -7.37
N ARG A 35 -5.65 7.26 -6.71
CA ARG A 35 -4.98 8.46 -7.19
C ARG A 35 -3.46 8.30 -7.27
N VAL A 36 -2.86 7.54 -6.35
CA VAL A 36 -1.40 7.36 -6.27
C VAL A 36 -0.90 6.25 -7.19
N TYR A 37 -1.57 5.10 -7.22
CA TYR A 37 -1.09 3.90 -7.93
C TYR A 37 -1.89 3.56 -9.19
N GLY A 38 -2.99 4.27 -9.43
CA GLY A 38 -3.85 4.11 -10.59
C GLY A 38 -4.85 2.96 -10.47
N ARG A 39 -5.60 2.78 -11.55
CA ARG A 39 -6.75 1.85 -11.61
C ARG A 39 -6.36 0.38 -11.70
N ALA A 40 -5.22 0.06 -12.30
CA ALA A 40 -4.78 -1.33 -12.47
C ALA A 40 -4.57 -2.09 -11.14
N PRO A 41 -3.79 -1.57 -10.17
CA PRO A 41 -3.64 -2.24 -8.88
C PRO A 41 -4.94 -2.24 -8.07
N LEU A 42 -5.79 -1.22 -8.22
CA LEU A 42 -7.12 -1.20 -7.60
C LEU A 42 -8.03 -2.30 -8.17
N ALA A 43 -8.03 -2.53 -9.48
CA ALA A 43 -8.79 -3.60 -10.10
C ALA A 43 -8.35 -4.99 -9.57
N ALA A 44 -7.04 -5.21 -9.45
CA ALA A 44 -6.50 -6.43 -8.84
C ALA A 44 -6.98 -6.61 -7.38
N LEU A 45 -7.03 -5.52 -6.62
CA LEU A 45 -7.52 -5.50 -5.25
C LEU A 45 -9.02 -5.84 -5.16
N TYR A 46 -9.86 -5.36 -6.07
CA TYR A 46 -11.28 -5.74 -6.13
C TYR A 46 -11.47 -7.22 -6.50
N LEU A 47 -10.65 -7.75 -7.40
CA LEU A 47 -10.78 -9.13 -7.88
C LEU A 47 -10.26 -10.16 -6.88
N SER A 48 -9.20 -9.84 -6.13
CA SER A 48 -8.51 -10.83 -5.28
C SER A 48 -8.50 -10.47 -3.79
N GLY A 49 -9.02 -9.31 -3.41
CA GLY A 49 -9.05 -8.79 -2.04
C GLY A 49 -7.71 -8.29 -1.51
N ARG A 50 -6.62 -8.48 -2.28
CA ARG A 50 -5.25 -8.09 -1.94
C ARG A 50 -4.48 -7.66 -3.19
N THR A 51 -3.44 -6.87 -3.03
CA THR A 51 -2.51 -6.54 -4.13
C THR A 51 -1.14 -6.17 -3.59
N GLN A 52 -0.17 -6.03 -4.48
CA GLN A 52 1.17 -5.54 -4.17
C GLN A 52 1.53 -4.41 -5.11
N VAL A 53 2.19 -3.38 -4.57
CA VAL A 53 2.72 -2.26 -5.36
C VAL A 53 4.14 -1.96 -4.93
N THR A 54 4.99 -1.63 -5.89
CA THR A 54 6.38 -1.24 -5.64
C THR A 54 6.50 0.28 -5.72
N ARG A 55 7.17 0.90 -4.75
CA ARG A 55 7.46 2.34 -4.78
C ARG A 55 8.90 2.64 -4.39
N PRO A 56 9.42 3.83 -4.71
CA PRO A 56 10.63 4.34 -4.08
C PRO A 56 10.44 4.37 -2.56
N ALA A 57 11.39 3.81 -1.82
CA ALA A 57 11.39 3.89 -0.37
C ALA A 57 11.51 5.36 0.06
N HIS A 58 10.78 5.74 1.10
CA HIS A 58 10.86 7.10 1.62
C HIS A 58 12.29 7.36 2.11
N PRO A 59 12.96 8.44 1.69
CA PRO A 59 14.38 8.68 1.98
C PRO A 59 14.67 8.73 3.49
N ALA A 60 13.74 9.27 4.30
CA ALA A 60 13.89 9.28 5.76
C ALA A 60 13.82 7.89 6.42
N LEU A 61 13.19 6.90 5.78
CA LEU A 61 13.09 5.52 6.30
C LEU A 61 14.23 4.63 5.79
N SER A 62 14.84 4.94 4.64
CA SER A 62 16.01 4.21 4.13
C SER A 62 17.27 4.40 4.98
N ALA A 63 17.39 5.52 5.69
CA ALA A 63 18.50 5.75 6.61
C ALA A 63 18.41 4.91 7.90
N ALA A 64 17.21 4.53 8.32
CA ALA A 64 16.97 3.81 9.58
C ALA A 64 17.18 2.29 9.47
N THR A 65 17.15 1.72 8.27
CA THR A 65 17.40 0.28 8.02
C THR A 65 18.85 -0.05 7.67
N ALA A 66 19.71 0.96 7.49
CA ALA A 66 21.13 0.80 7.16
C ALA A 66 22.07 1.00 8.37
N ALA A 67 21.52 1.18 9.57
CA ALA A 67 22.22 1.30 10.85
C ALA A 67 21.93 0.07 11.73
#